data_AF-A0A1A8XPV4-F1
#
_entry.id   AF-A0A1A8XPV4-F1
#
_cell.length_a   1.000
_cell.length_b   1.000
_cell.length_c   1.000
_cell.angle_alpha   90.00
_cell.angle_beta   90.00
_cell.angle_gamma   90.00
#
_symmetry.space_group_name_H-M   'P 1'
#
loop_
_entity.id
_entity.type
_entity.pdbx_description
1 polymer ?
#
loop_
_entity_poly.entity_id
_entity_poly.type
_entity_poly.pdbx_seq_one_letter_code
_entity_poly.pdbx_strand_id
1 'polypeptide(L)'
;MPYLAVTAIHLRQSVLYNYAMPKKIRELIKDLEQAGFVNRGGKGSHRNFVHPKLTRPLVISGQLGADARRYQERAVNIAIEDSTK
;
A
#
# COMPACT_ATOMS: atom_id res chain seq x y z
N MET A 1 4.99 7.46 -38.30
CA MET A 1 4.25 7.58 -37.03
C MET A 1 4.91 6.76 -35.92
N PRO A 2 6.02 7.21 -35.29
CA PRO A 2 6.78 6.45 -34.30
C PRO A 2 6.41 6.73 -32.82
N TYR A 3 5.49 7.66 -32.53
CA TYR A 3 5.22 8.13 -31.17
C TYR A 3 4.63 7.09 -30.21
N LEU A 4 3.97 6.04 -30.71
CA LEU A 4 3.34 5.02 -29.88
C LEU A 4 4.35 4.00 -29.30
N ALA A 5 5.51 3.80 -29.92
CA ALA A 5 6.51 2.85 -29.42
C ALA A 5 7.34 3.43 -28.26
N VAL A 6 7.66 4.73 -28.30
CA VAL A 6 8.45 5.42 -27.26
C VAL A 6 7.66 5.54 -25.95
N THR A 7 6.36 5.84 -26.04
CA THR A 7 5.46 5.93 -24.87
C THR A 7 5.29 4.57 -24.18
N ALA A 8 5.18 3.48 -24.94
CA ALA A 8 5.09 2.13 -24.39
C ALA A 8 6.38 1.67 -23.67
N ILE A 9 7.56 2.01 -24.17
CA ILE A 9 8.85 1.68 -23.54
C ILE A 9 9.04 2.45 -22.23
N HIS A 10 8.71 3.75 -22.24
CA HIS A 10 8.82 4.59 -21.04
C HIS A 10 7.86 4.12 -19.93
N LEU A 11 6.62 3.78 -20.28
CA LEU A 11 5.65 3.20 -19.34
C LEU A 11 6.12 1.84 -18.80
N ARG A 12 6.64 0.96 -19.66
CA ARG A 12 7.15 -0.36 -19.23
C ARG A 12 8.35 -0.23 -18.30
N GLN A 13 9.28 0.68 -18.56
CA GLN A 13 10.43 0.93 -17.69
C GLN A 13 9.99 1.49 -16.33
N SER A 14 9.02 2.41 -16.29
CA SER A 14 8.49 3.00 -15.05
C SER A 14 7.77 1.98 -14.16
N VAL A 15 6.96 1.09 -14.74
CA VAL A 15 6.26 0.02 -14.00
C VAL A 15 7.26 -0.96 -13.40
N LEU A 16 8.29 -1.37 -14.16
CA LEU A 16 9.32 -2.30 -13.68
C LEU A 16 10.17 -1.71 -12.53
N TYR A 17 10.47 -0.40 -12.57
CA TYR A 17 11.17 0.26 -11.46
C TYR A 17 10.33 0.31 -10.17
N ASN A 18 9.01 0.46 -10.29
CA ASN A 18 8.10 0.41 -9.13
C ASN A 18 8.03 -0.97 -8.45
N TYR A 19 8.38 -2.06 -9.15
CA TYR A 19 8.48 -3.40 -8.54
C TYR A 19 9.79 -3.65 -7.79
N ALA A 20 10.85 -2.92 -8.13
CA ALA A 20 12.16 -3.05 -7.48
C ALA A 20 12.29 -2.19 -6.20
N MET A 21 11.46 -1.15 -6.08
CA MET A 21 11.47 -0.25 -4.93
C MET A 21 10.38 -0.59 -3.91
N PRO A 22 10.72 -0.69 -2.61
CA PRO A 22 9.72 -0.93 -1.58
C PRO A 22 8.72 0.23 -1.57
N LYS A 23 7.44 -0.09 -1.41
CA LYS A 23 6.40 0.94 -1.27
C LYS A 23 6.70 1.77 -0.03
N LYS A 24 6.35 3.05 -0.04
CA LYS A 24 6.45 3.86 1.18
C LYS A 24 5.28 3.55 2.13
N ILE A 25 5.47 3.72 3.43
CA ILE A 25 4.39 3.54 4.42
C ILE A 25 3.17 4.43 4.11
N ARG A 26 3.39 5.66 3.61
CA ARG A 26 2.31 6.55 3.16
C ARG A 26 1.46 5.96 2.03
N GLU A 27 2.06 5.17 1.15
CA GLU A 27 1.37 4.53 0.02
C GLU A 27 0.52 3.37 0.52
N LEU A 28 1.05 2.55 1.42
CA LEU A 28 0.26 1.49 2.08
C LEU A 28 -0.96 2.03 2.82
N ILE A 29 -0.82 3.18 3.48
CA ILE A 29 -1.94 3.83 4.19
C ILE A 29 -2.98 4.32 3.19
N LYS A 30 -2.55 4.93 2.08
CA LYS A 30 -3.45 5.37 1.03
C LYS A 30 -4.22 4.19 0.41
N ASP A 31 -3.55 3.06 0.18
CA ASP A 31 -4.17 1.83 -0.33
C ASP A 31 -5.24 1.31 0.66
N LEU A 32 -4.96 1.34 1.96
CA LEU A 32 -5.92 0.95 3.00
C LEU A 32 -7.12 1.90 3.10
N GLU A 33 -6.89 3.22 3.08
CA GLU A 33 -7.96 4.22 3.12
C GLU A 33 -8.88 4.12 1.90
N GLN A 34 -8.31 3.87 0.71
CA GLN A 34 -9.08 3.62 -0.51
C GLN A 34 -9.92 2.34 -0.44
N ALA A 35 -9.43 1.32 0.26
CA ALA A 35 -10.17 0.10 0.54
C ALA A 35 -11.20 0.25 1.68
N GLY A 36 -11.39 1.45 2.23
CA GLY A 36 -12.39 1.73 3.27
C GLY A 36 -11.95 1.40 4.69
N PHE A 37 -10.66 1.17 4.92
CA PHE A 37 -10.13 1.02 6.28
C PHE A 37 -10.10 2.39 6.99
N VAL A 38 -10.44 2.37 8.27
CA VAL A 38 -10.43 3.56 9.13
C VAL A 38 -9.29 3.47 10.12
N ASN A 39 -8.50 4.54 10.21
CA ASN A 39 -7.44 4.66 11.21
C ASN A 39 -8.05 4.94 12.60
N ARG A 40 -7.92 4.00 13.53
CA ARG A 40 -8.38 4.12 14.93
C ARG A 40 -7.36 4.84 15.82
N GLY A 41 -6.27 5.33 15.25
CA GLY A 41 -5.16 5.94 15.95
C GLY A 41 -4.08 4.93 16.35
N GLY A 42 -3.11 5.43 17.10
CA GLY A 42 -1.97 4.67 17.59
C GLY A 42 -0.91 5.61 18.18
N LYS A 43 0.04 5.04 18.93
CA LYS A 43 1.07 5.83 19.61
C LYS A 43 2.34 5.90 18.76
N GLY A 44 2.82 7.12 18.52
CA GLY A 44 4.06 7.36 17.78
C GLY A 44 3.96 6.90 16.32
N SER A 45 4.87 6.05 15.88
CA SER A 45 4.91 5.53 14.50
C SER A 45 4.06 4.28 14.28
N HIS A 46 3.17 3.92 15.20
CA HIS A 46 2.25 2.80 15.04
C HIS A 46 0.84 3.32 14.77
N ARG A 47 0.13 2.68 13.83
CA ARG A 47 -1.24 3.02 13.43
C ARG A 47 -2.06 1.76 13.31
N ASN A 48 -3.27 1.79 13.85
CA ASN A 48 -4.20 0.67 13.79
C ASN A 48 -5.32 1.01 12.81
N PHE A 49 -5.47 0.18 11.79
CA PHE A 49 -6.53 0.27 10.79
C PHE A 49 -7.59 -0.79 11.06
N VAL A 50 -8.86 -0.40 10.98
CA VAL A 50 -10.00 -1.30 11.14
C VAL A 50 -10.88 -1.23 9.91
N HIS A 51 -11.52 -2.34 9.55
CA HIS A 51 -12.49 -2.39 8.46
C HIS A 51 -13.78 -3.01 8.99
N PRO A 52 -14.98 -2.52 8.62
CA PRO A 52 -16.26 -3.03 9.14
C PRO A 52 -16.46 -4.53 8.94
N LYS A 53 -15.93 -5.08 7.84
CA LYS A 53 -16.03 -6.51 7.53
C LYS A 53 -14.97 -7.39 8.20
N LEU A 54 -13.91 -6.80 8.77
CA LEU A 54 -12.81 -7.55 9.38
C LEU A 54 -12.85 -7.41 10.89
N THR A 55 -12.89 -8.54 11.59
CA THR A 55 -12.88 -8.57 13.06
C THR A 55 -11.53 -8.14 13.64
N ARG A 56 -10.43 -8.35 12.90
CA ARG A 56 -9.06 -8.09 13.38
C ARG A 56 -8.54 -6.75 12.84
N PRO A 57 -7.98 -5.87 13.70
CA PRO A 57 -7.31 -4.66 13.26
C PRO A 57 -5.99 -4.98 12.57
N LEU A 58 -5.64 -4.20 11.54
CA LEU A 58 -4.34 -4.22 10.89
C LEU A 58 -3.42 -3.16 11.52
N VAL A 59 -2.23 -3.58 11.97
CA VAL A 59 -1.25 -2.66 12.55
C VAL A 59 -0.17 -2.33 11.53
N ILE A 60 -0.02 -1.04 11.22
CA ILE A 60 1.07 -0.52 10.39
C ILE A 60 2.06 0.22 11.28
N SER A 61 3.32 -0.15 11.21
CA SER A 61 4.41 0.48 11.93
C SER A 61 5.37 1.21 10.99
N GLY A 62 5.88 2.35 11.42
CA GLY A 62 6.84 3.15 10.66
C GLY A 62 6.39 4.59 10.44
N GLN A 63 7.35 5.44 10.10
CA GLN A 63 7.10 6.81 9.70
C GLN A 63 6.58 6.86 8.26
N LEU A 64 5.82 7.91 7.91
CA LEU A 64 5.21 8.06 6.59
C LEU A 64 6.21 7.98 5.42
N GLY A 65 7.42 8.51 5.60
CA GLY A 65 8.48 8.52 4.58
C GLY A 65 9.37 7.28 4.57
N ALA A 66 9.18 6.36 5.51
CA ALA A 66 9.97 5.13 5.58
C ALA A 66 9.52 4.14 4.49
N ASP A 67 10.47 3.32 4.05
CA ASP A 67 10.19 2.17 3.21
C ASP A 67 9.42 1.12 4.00
N ALA A 68 8.36 0.60 3.39
CA ALA A 68 7.59 -0.49 3.94
C ALA A 68 8.42 -1.77 3.93
N ARG A 69 8.24 -2.56 4.98
CA ARG A 69 8.82 -3.91 5.00
C ARG A 69 7.92 -4.84 4.19
N ARG A 70 8.50 -5.82 3.51
CA ARG A 70 7.74 -6.80 2.70
C ARG A 70 6.58 -7.47 3.44
N TYR A 71 6.71 -7.71 4.74
CA TYR A 71 5.62 -8.28 5.52
C TYR A 71 4.43 -7.31 5.68
N GLN A 72 4.68 -6.00 5.73
CA GLN A 72 3.64 -4.98 5.83
C GLN A 72 2.87 -4.87 4.53
N GLU A 73 3.58 -4.85 3.40
CA GLU A 73 2.95 -4.86 2.07
C GLU A 73 2.06 -6.10 1.89
N ARG A 74 2.57 -7.29 2.26
CA ARG A 74 1.79 -8.53 2.22
C ARG A 74 0.57 -8.47 3.13
N ALA A 75 0.72 -7.98 4.36
CA ALA A 75 -0.39 -7.88 5.32
C ALA A 75 -1.49 -6.92 4.82
N VAL A 76 -1.10 -5.80 4.20
CA VAL A 76 -2.03 -4.85 3.57
C VAL A 76 -2.80 -5.52 2.43
N ASN A 77 -2.10 -6.19 1.51
CA ASN A 77 -2.75 -6.85 0.38
C ASN A 77 -3.76 -7.91 0.84
N ILE A 78 -3.39 -8.75 1.81
CA ILE A 78 -4.30 -9.77 2.37
C ILE A 78 -5.52 -9.10 3.03
N ALA A 79 -5.31 -8.05 3.83
CA ALA A 79 -6.40 -7.36 4.48
C ALA A 79 -7.37 -6.72 3.48
N ILE A 80 -6.85 -6.10 2.41
CA ILE A 80 -7.67 -5.53 1.34
C ILE A 80 -8.46 -6.63 0.64
N GLU A 81 -7.82 -7.74 0.26
CA GLU A 81 -8.49 -8.87 -0.38
C GLU A 81 -9.62 -9.43 0.50
N ASP A 82 -9.35 -9.66 1.79
CA ASP A 82 -10.35 -10.17 2.74
C ASP A 82 -11.47 -9.16 3.03
N SER A 83 -11.21 -7.86 2.89
CA SER A 83 -12.26 -6.83 2.99
C SER A 83 -13.18 -6.78 1.76
N THR A 84 -12.72 -7.30 0.62
CA THR A 84 -13.54 -7.34 -0.61
C THR A 84 -14.40 -8.59 -0.72
N LYS A 85 -14.05 -9.66 0.00
CA LYS A 85 -14.90 -10.85 0.18
C LYS A 85 -16.20 -10.50 0.91
#